data_AF-A0A453L161-F1
#
_entry.id   AF-A0A453L161-F1
#
_cell.length_a   1.000
_cell.length_b   1.000
_cell.length_c   1.000
_cell.angle_alpha   90.00
_cell.angle_beta   90.00
_cell.angle_gamma   90.00
#
_symmetry.space_group_name_H-M   'P 1'
#
loop_
_entity.id
_entity.type
_entity.pdbx_description
1 polymer ?
#
loop_
_entity_poly.entity_id
_entity_poly.type
_entity_poly.pdbx_seq_one_letter_code
_entity_poly.pdbx_strand_id
1 'polypeptide(L)'
;MQNNIGADIIMALDDVVKTTITGPRIEEAMYRTLRWIDRCIAAHKKPDVQNLFGIVQGGLDPVLRDICVRGLVERNLPGYAIGGLAGGEDKDSFWRVVAQCTAGLPEDKPRYVMGVGYPLDIVVCSALGADMYDCVYPTRTARFGSALVPEGVLKLKQNAMATDERPIDPSCPCMVCKNYTRAYLHCLVTKDPMGSQLLSYHNLSFMARLSRDLHMSILEGRFPEFVRGFLRVQSSQRVTCQSGFTMQWRSPASTYRSAAPRPTASMTQWRLLASTYRSSARRPDAPDAERLGAFIMDTTVRIDDREGLSRGSDPSYLT
;
A
#
# COMPACT_ATOMS: atom_id res chain seq x y z
N MET A 1 20.85 -7.23 -19.96
CA MET A 1 21.30 -6.55 -18.72
C MET A 1 20.97 -7.38 -17.47
N GLN A 2 19.70 -7.60 -17.13
CA GLN A 2 19.31 -8.30 -15.89
C GLN A 2 19.86 -9.74 -15.76
N ASN A 3 20.05 -10.49 -16.87
CA ASN A 3 20.71 -11.82 -16.80
C ASN A 3 22.19 -11.77 -16.39
N ASN A 4 22.86 -10.63 -16.58
CA ASN A 4 24.27 -10.44 -16.20
C ASN A 4 24.39 -9.93 -14.76
N ILE A 5 23.43 -9.13 -14.30
CA ILE A 5 23.33 -8.73 -12.88
C ILE A 5 23.15 -9.96 -11.99
N GLY A 6 22.43 -10.97 -12.49
CA GLY A 6 22.18 -12.21 -11.74
C GLY A 6 21.10 -12.06 -10.68
N ALA A 7 20.14 -11.15 -10.89
CA ALA A 7 19.00 -10.96 -9.98
C ALA A 7 18.05 -12.18 -10.00
N ASP A 8 17.54 -12.58 -8.84
CA ASP A 8 16.62 -13.74 -8.69
C ASP A 8 15.24 -13.49 -9.31
N ILE A 9 14.80 -12.23 -9.30
CA ILE A 9 13.58 -11.75 -9.95
C ILE A 9 13.97 -10.64 -10.92
N ILE A 10 13.49 -10.75 -12.16
CA ILE A 10 13.74 -9.78 -13.22
C ILE A 10 12.41 -9.22 -13.70
N MET A 11 12.37 -7.91 -13.97
CA MET A 11 11.15 -7.24 -14.39
C MET A 11 11.12 -7.12 -15.92
N ALA A 12 9.98 -7.41 -16.54
CA ALA A 12 9.79 -7.15 -17.97
C ALA A 12 9.92 -5.65 -18.24
N LEU A 13 10.48 -5.29 -19.41
CA LEU A 13 10.45 -3.91 -19.86
C LEU A 13 9.02 -3.56 -20.29
N ASP A 14 8.51 -2.45 -19.78
CA ASP A 14 7.16 -1.95 -20.05
C ASP A 14 7.16 -0.48 -20.51
N ASP A 15 6.04 -0.05 -21.08
CA ASP A 15 5.83 1.32 -21.52
C ASP A 15 4.97 2.08 -20.51
N VAL A 16 5.64 2.79 -19.59
CA VAL A 16 4.99 3.48 -18.48
C VAL A 16 4.43 4.83 -18.90
N VAL A 17 3.17 5.08 -18.54
CA VAL A 17 2.50 6.36 -18.74
C VAL A 17 2.02 6.86 -17.38
N LYS A 18 2.08 8.19 -17.17
CA LYS A 18 1.55 8.81 -15.95
C LYS A 18 0.04 8.55 -15.84
N THR A 19 -0.43 8.15 -14.66
CA THR A 19 -1.84 7.80 -14.40
C THR A 19 -2.84 8.91 -14.72
N THR A 20 -2.40 10.17 -14.68
CA THR A 20 -3.24 11.35 -14.93
C THR A 20 -3.38 11.70 -16.42
N ILE A 21 -2.63 11.05 -17.32
CA ILE A 21 -2.78 11.27 -18.76
C ILE A 21 -4.08 10.63 -19.21
N THR A 22 -4.79 11.28 -20.13
CA THR A 22 -6.02 10.76 -20.75
C THR A 22 -5.82 10.58 -22.26
N GLY A 23 -6.62 9.72 -22.88
CA GLY A 23 -6.61 9.50 -24.33
C GLY A 23 -5.82 8.27 -24.80
N PRO A 24 -5.54 8.16 -26.11
CA PRO A 24 -5.10 6.91 -26.75
C PRO A 24 -3.70 6.45 -26.33
N ARG A 25 -2.90 7.33 -25.70
CA ARG A 25 -1.54 7.02 -25.27
C ARG A 25 -1.48 5.89 -24.25
N ILE A 26 -2.49 5.77 -23.36
CA ILE A 26 -2.53 4.71 -22.34
C ILE A 26 -2.76 3.35 -22.99
N GLU A 27 -3.72 3.28 -23.91
CA GLU A 27 -4.03 2.06 -24.66
C GLU A 27 -2.82 1.61 -25.48
N GLU A 28 -2.17 2.54 -26.18
CA GLU A 28 -0.96 2.27 -26.95
C GLU A 28 0.17 1.71 -26.06
N ALA A 29 0.36 2.28 -24.87
CA ALA A 29 1.36 1.83 -23.90
C ALA A 29 1.07 0.42 -23.39
N MET A 30 -0.20 0.15 -23.06
CA MET A 30 -0.64 -1.15 -22.57
C MET A 30 -0.39 -2.23 -23.63
N TYR A 31 -0.82 -2.01 -24.88
CA TYR A 31 -0.56 -2.97 -25.95
C TYR A 31 0.93 -3.09 -26.30
N ARG A 32 1.71 -2.00 -26.20
CA ARG A 32 3.17 -2.06 -26.37
C ARG A 32 3.81 -2.92 -25.30
N THR A 33 3.37 -2.79 -24.05
CA THR A 33 3.81 -3.62 -22.92
C THR A 33 3.52 -5.10 -23.17
N LEU A 34 2.32 -5.44 -23.68
CA LEU A 34 2.00 -6.81 -24.08
C LEU A 34 2.89 -7.35 -25.22
N ARG A 35 3.24 -6.53 -26.21
CA ARG A 35 4.22 -6.94 -27.24
C ARG A 35 5.63 -7.06 -26.70
N TRP A 36 5.99 -6.27 -25.69
CA TRP A 36 7.33 -6.26 -25.12
C TRP A 36 7.58 -7.44 -24.18
N ILE A 37 6.56 -7.92 -23.45
CA ILE A 37 6.72 -9.12 -22.63
C ILE A 37 7.08 -10.34 -23.49
N ASP A 38 6.51 -10.50 -24.69
CA ASP A 38 6.87 -11.61 -25.60
C ASP A 38 8.36 -11.56 -25.99
N ARG A 39 8.86 -10.36 -26.25
CA ARG A 39 10.27 -10.13 -26.55
C ARG A 39 11.15 -10.36 -25.32
N CYS A 40 10.67 -10.03 -24.12
CA CYS A 40 11.38 -10.29 -22.87
C CYS A 40 11.48 -11.80 -22.59
N ILE A 41 10.39 -12.55 -22.80
CA ILE A 41 10.37 -14.01 -22.67
C ILE A 41 11.39 -14.62 -23.65
N ALA A 42 11.34 -14.25 -24.93
CA ALA A 42 12.27 -14.76 -25.93
C ALA A 42 13.74 -14.39 -25.65
N ALA A 43 13.99 -13.22 -25.04
CA ALA A 43 15.34 -12.77 -24.70
C ALA A 43 15.88 -13.37 -23.39
N HIS A 44 15.03 -13.95 -22.56
CA HIS A 44 15.41 -14.45 -21.24
C HIS A 44 16.14 -15.81 -21.36
N LYS A 45 17.44 -15.82 -21.08
CA LYS A 45 18.31 -16.99 -21.26
C LYS A 45 18.52 -17.85 -20.00
N LYS A 46 17.87 -17.54 -18.89
CA LYS A 46 18.14 -18.16 -17.56
C LYS A 46 16.84 -18.46 -16.77
N PRO A 47 15.81 -19.07 -17.36
CA PRO A 47 14.52 -19.26 -16.70
C PRO A 47 14.58 -20.17 -15.46
N ASP A 48 15.57 -21.05 -15.37
CA ASP A 48 15.71 -21.98 -14.23
C ASP A 48 16.27 -21.32 -12.97
N VAL A 49 16.83 -20.11 -13.08
CA VAL A 49 17.50 -19.40 -11.96
C VAL A 49 17.07 -17.95 -11.80
N GLN A 50 16.27 -17.40 -12.73
CA GLN A 50 15.71 -16.05 -12.60
C GLN A 50 14.22 -16.07 -12.98
N ASN A 51 13.40 -15.37 -12.21
CA ASN A 51 11.97 -15.32 -12.39
C ASN A 51 11.55 -14.03 -13.11
N LEU A 52 11.06 -14.14 -14.34
CA LEU A 52 10.58 -12.99 -15.12
C LEU A 52 9.15 -12.59 -14.74
N PHE A 53 8.99 -11.41 -14.15
CA PHE A 53 7.67 -10.87 -13.81
C PHE A 53 7.13 -9.98 -14.93
N GLY A 54 5.87 -10.21 -15.30
CA GLY A 54 5.12 -9.34 -16.20
C GLY A 54 4.51 -8.16 -15.44
N ILE A 55 4.33 -7.01 -16.10
CA ILE A 55 3.83 -5.78 -15.45
C ILE A 55 2.49 -5.40 -16.06
N VAL A 56 1.44 -5.46 -15.25
CA VAL A 56 0.10 -5.01 -15.61
C VAL A 56 0.12 -3.49 -15.76
N GLN A 57 -0.28 -3.01 -16.94
CA GLN A 57 -0.46 -1.60 -17.30
C GLN A 57 -1.92 -1.32 -17.64
N GLY A 58 -2.26 -0.05 -17.92
CA GLY A 58 -3.63 0.38 -18.27
C GLY A 58 -4.13 1.63 -17.52
N GLY A 59 -3.26 2.29 -16.74
CA GLY A 59 -3.64 3.49 -15.99
C GLY A 59 -4.76 3.19 -14.99
N LEU A 60 -5.78 4.05 -14.95
CA LEU A 60 -6.98 3.87 -14.12
C LEU A 60 -8.18 3.29 -14.90
N ASP A 61 -7.98 2.90 -16.15
CA ASP A 61 -9.05 2.35 -16.99
C ASP A 61 -9.24 0.85 -16.69
N PRO A 62 -10.42 0.44 -16.17
CA PRO A 62 -10.65 -0.95 -15.82
C PRO A 62 -10.63 -1.87 -17.04
N VAL A 63 -11.09 -1.42 -18.20
CA VAL A 63 -11.11 -2.25 -19.42
C VAL A 63 -9.69 -2.54 -19.89
N LEU A 64 -8.84 -1.52 -19.91
CA LEU A 64 -7.43 -1.70 -20.30
C LEU A 64 -6.67 -2.58 -19.30
N ARG A 65 -6.98 -2.47 -18.00
CA ARG A 65 -6.43 -3.35 -16.96
C ARG A 65 -6.83 -4.80 -17.19
N ASP A 66 -8.09 -5.08 -17.49
CA ASP A 66 -8.56 -6.45 -17.77
C ASP A 66 -7.94 -7.04 -19.04
N ILE A 67 -7.74 -6.23 -20.08
CA ILE A 67 -7.05 -6.66 -21.31
C ILE A 67 -5.60 -7.01 -20.97
N CYS A 68 -4.90 -6.16 -20.23
CA CYS A 68 -3.51 -6.38 -19.87
C CYS A 68 -3.33 -7.60 -18.96
N VAL A 69 -4.17 -7.75 -17.94
CA VAL A 69 -4.17 -8.91 -17.03
C VAL A 69 -4.35 -10.19 -17.83
N ARG A 70 -5.40 -10.30 -18.66
CA ARG A 70 -5.64 -11.51 -19.47
C ARG A 70 -4.47 -11.82 -20.39
N GLY A 71 -3.95 -10.80 -21.09
CA GLY A 71 -2.79 -10.97 -21.97
C GLY A 71 -1.56 -11.48 -21.21
N LEU A 72 -1.27 -10.97 -20.02
CA LEU A 72 -0.13 -11.46 -19.23
C LEU A 72 -0.36 -12.88 -18.68
N VAL A 73 -1.59 -13.20 -18.26
CA VAL A 73 -1.93 -14.52 -17.72
C VAL A 73 -1.77 -15.64 -18.76
N GLU A 74 -2.13 -15.37 -20.02
CA GLU A 74 -1.94 -16.31 -21.14
C GLU A 74 -0.48 -16.79 -21.30
N ARG A 75 0.48 -16.01 -20.82
CA ARG A 75 1.93 -16.30 -20.92
C ARG A 75 2.49 -17.11 -19.74
N ASN A 76 1.67 -17.42 -18.73
CA ASN A 76 2.03 -18.23 -17.56
C ASN A 76 3.39 -17.87 -16.94
N LEU A 77 3.54 -16.62 -16.53
CA LEU A 77 4.77 -16.10 -15.96
C LEU A 77 4.96 -16.58 -14.50
N PRO A 78 6.20 -16.64 -13.99
CA PRO A 78 6.45 -17.00 -12.59
C PRO A 78 5.88 -15.99 -11.58
N GLY A 79 5.58 -14.76 -11.99
CA GLY A 79 4.91 -13.77 -11.15
C GLY A 79 4.43 -12.54 -11.92
N TYR A 80 3.63 -11.72 -11.26
CA TYR A 80 2.95 -10.59 -11.87
C TYR A 80 3.05 -9.35 -11.01
N ALA A 81 3.42 -8.23 -11.62
CA ALA A 81 3.45 -6.94 -10.98
C ALA A 81 2.29 -6.05 -11.46
N ILE A 82 1.86 -5.15 -10.59
CA ILE A 82 0.86 -4.12 -10.87
C ILE A 82 1.60 -2.79 -10.92
N GLY A 83 1.77 -2.28 -12.15
CA GLY A 83 2.52 -1.06 -12.44
C GLY A 83 1.65 0.16 -12.69
N GLY A 84 2.28 1.33 -12.70
CA GLY A 84 1.63 2.59 -13.03
C GLY A 84 0.57 3.00 -12.02
N LEU A 85 0.86 2.88 -10.73
CA LEU A 85 -0.03 3.22 -9.59
C LEU A 85 0.71 4.04 -8.51
N ALA A 86 1.55 4.98 -8.96
CA ALA A 86 2.26 5.91 -8.08
C ALA A 86 2.37 7.31 -8.73
N GLY A 87 1.41 7.66 -9.59
CA GLY A 87 1.49 8.81 -10.50
C GLY A 87 0.70 10.06 -10.06
N GLY A 88 0.06 10.02 -8.88
CA GLY A 88 -0.72 11.12 -8.31
C GLY A 88 -2.23 10.92 -8.35
N GLU A 89 -2.69 9.69 -8.57
CA GLU A 89 -4.10 9.30 -8.44
C GLU A 89 -4.62 9.38 -6.99
N ASP A 90 -5.94 9.50 -6.85
CA ASP A 90 -6.61 9.42 -5.56
C ASP A 90 -6.60 7.99 -5.00
N LYS A 91 -6.77 7.87 -3.68
CA LYS A 91 -6.67 6.59 -2.97
C LYS A 91 -7.75 5.59 -3.36
N ASP A 92 -8.97 6.06 -3.63
CA ASP A 92 -10.07 5.18 -4.03
C ASP A 92 -9.83 4.58 -5.41
N SER A 93 -9.35 5.36 -6.37
CA SER A 93 -8.96 4.87 -7.69
C SER A 93 -7.79 3.90 -7.61
N PHE A 94 -6.77 4.22 -6.80
CA PHE A 94 -5.63 3.35 -6.55
C PHE A 94 -6.06 1.96 -6.03
N TRP A 95 -6.84 1.91 -4.93
CA TRP A 95 -7.27 0.63 -4.36
C TRP A 95 -8.22 -0.15 -5.26
N ARG A 96 -9.08 0.52 -6.03
CA ARG A 96 -9.96 -0.14 -7.02
C ARG A 96 -9.15 -0.88 -8.09
N VAL A 97 -8.11 -0.24 -8.63
CA VAL A 97 -7.24 -0.90 -9.63
C VAL A 97 -6.48 -2.06 -9.01
N VAL A 98 -5.94 -1.91 -7.79
CA VAL A 98 -5.27 -3.02 -7.11
C VAL A 98 -6.23 -4.20 -6.93
N ALA A 99 -7.44 -3.97 -6.38
CA ALA A 99 -8.44 -5.00 -6.16
C ALA A 99 -8.85 -5.73 -7.45
N GLN A 100 -9.03 -4.97 -8.54
CA GLN A 100 -9.35 -5.53 -9.84
C GLN A 100 -8.22 -6.43 -10.36
N CYS A 101 -6.98 -5.92 -10.33
CA CYS A 101 -5.83 -6.67 -10.83
C CYS A 101 -5.57 -7.93 -10.01
N THR A 102 -5.59 -7.85 -8.68
CA THR A 102 -5.36 -9.02 -7.82
C THR A 102 -6.44 -10.09 -7.98
N ALA A 103 -7.69 -9.70 -8.26
CA ALA A 103 -8.77 -10.64 -8.54
C ALA A 103 -8.63 -11.34 -9.90
N GLY A 104 -8.03 -10.68 -10.90
CA GLY A 104 -7.81 -11.28 -12.23
C GLY A 104 -6.50 -12.05 -12.37
N LEU A 105 -5.56 -11.88 -11.44
CA LEU A 105 -4.25 -12.55 -11.46
C LEU A 105 -4.30 -13.92 -10.78
N PRO A 106 -3.49 -14.91 -11.23
CA PRO A 106 -3.50 -16.27 -10.69
C PRO A 106 -3.23 -16.30 -9.18
N GLU A 107 -3.93 -17.16 -8.46
CA GLU A 107 -3.80 -17.30 -6.99
C GLU A 107 -2.52 -18.03 -6.56
N ASP A 108 -1.97 -18.85 -7.44
CA ASP A 108 -0.75 -19.63 -7.22
C ASP A 108 0.53 -18.86 -7.57
N LYS A 109 0.41 -17.58 -7.93
CA LYS A 109 1.52 -16.73 -8.38
C LYS A 109 1.61 -15.44 -7.55
N PRO A 110 2.82 -14.97 -7.23
CA PRO A 110 3.01 -13.75 -6.45
C PRO A 110 2.53 -12.51 -7.22
N ARG A 111 1.89 -11.59 -6.48
CA ARG A 111 1.36 -10.31 -6.95
C ARG A 111 2.13 -9.16 -6.32
N TYR A 112 2.88 -8.44 -7.13
CA TYR A 112 3.78 -7.37 -6.70
C TYR A 112 3.21 -5.99 -7.03
N VAL A 113 2.86 -5.18 -6.03
CA VAL A 113 2.40 -3.80 -6.26
C VAL A 113 3.60 -2.84 -6.17
N MET A 114 3.97 -2.26 -7.31
CA MET A 114 5.20 -1.49 -7.44
C MET A 114 5.06 -0.08 -6.87
N GLY A 115 6.06 0.38 -6.12
CA GLY A 115 6.16 1.77 -5.64
C GLY A 115 5.29 2.11 -4.42
N VAL A 116 4.70 1.12 -3.75
CA VAL A 116 3.83 1.31 -2.58
C VAL A 116 4.62 1.22 -1.28
N GLY A 117 4.62 2.30 -0.51
CA GLY A 117 5.45 2.39 0.71
C GLY A 117 4.77 2.95 1.95
N TYR A 118 3.58 3.52 1.83
CA TYR A 118 2.88 4.00 3.02
C TYR A 118 2.35 2.79 3.83
N PRO A 119 2.54 2.78 5.16
CA PRO A 119 2.08 1.67 6.01
C PRO A 119 0.62 1.28 5.80
N LEU A 120 -0.27 2.28 5.67
CA LEU A 120 -1.69 2.06 5.42
C LEU A 120 -1.94 1.37 4.07
N ASP A 121 -1.28 1.84 3.01
CA ASP A 121 -1.45 1.25 1.68
C ASP A 121 -0.98 -0.20 1.64
N ILE A 122 0.13 -0.53 2.32
CA ILE A 122 0.61 -1.92 2.42
C ILE A 122 -0.47 -2.79 3.08
N VAL A 123 -1.00 -2.37 4.23
CA VAL A 123 -2.04 -3.13 4.94
C VAL A 123 -3.30 -3.33 4.08
N VAL A 124 -3.76 -2.27 3.41
CA VAL A 124 -4.96 -2.34 2.55
C VAL A 124 -4.68 -3.20 1.31
N CYS A 125 -3.57 -2.98 0.59
CA CYS A 125 -3.22 -3.78 -0.58
C CYS A 125 -3.03 -5.26 -0.23
N SER A 126 -2.49 -5.60 0.95
CA SER A 126 -2.43 -6.99 1.41
C SER A 126 -3.82 -7.58 1.62
N ALA A 127 -4.75 -6.80 2.18
CA ALA A 127 -6.14 -7.22 2.31
C ALA A 127 -6.83 -7.42 0.93
N LEU A 128 -6.35 -6.70 -0.09
CA LEU A 128 -6.80 -6.86 -1.48
C LEU A 128 -6.09 -8.01 -2.22
N GLY A 129 -5.15 -8.72 -1.58
CA GLY A 129 -4.51 -9.90 -2.15
C GLY A 129 -3.17 -9.64 -2.86
N ALA A 130 -2.48 -8.54 -2.57
CA ALA A 130 -1.09 -8.33 -2.97
C ALA A 130 -0.10 -8.95 -1.99
N ASP A 131 1.07 -9.37 -2.50
CA ASP A 131 2.06 -10.16 -1.75
C ASP A 131 3.40 -9.44 -1.58
N MET A 132 3.78 -8.60 -2.55
CA MET A 132 5.08 -7.92 -2.57
C MET A 132 4.92 -6.41 -2.76
N TYR A 133 5.86 -5.66 -2.18
CA TYR A 133 5.90 -4.20 -2.23
C TYR A 133 7.35 -3.71 -2.27
N ASP A 134 7.55 -2.55 -2.86
CA ASP A 134 8.80 -1.80 -2.78
C ASP A 134 8.48 -0.31 -2.70
N CYS A 135 9.31 0.45 -1.99
CA CYS A 135 9.24 1.90 -2.06
C CYS A 135 10.49 2.54 -1.47
N VAL A 136 10.84 3.71 -1.99
CA VAL A 136 11.83 4.59 -1.39
C VAL A 136 11.31 5.33 -0.15
N TYR A 137 10.02 5.26 0.15
CA TYR A 137 9.37 5.99 1.24
C TYR A 137 10.13 5.96 2.57
N PRO A 138 10.50 4.79 3.16
CA PRO A 138 11.16 4.77 4.46
C PRO A 138 12.50 5.52 4.47
N THR A 139 13.33 5.36 3.44
CA THR A 139 14.65 6.00 3.37
C THR A 139 14.57 7.46 2.89
N ARG A 140 13.62 7.79 2.02
CA ARG A 140 13.35 9.17 1.60
C ARG A 140 12.86 10.01 2.78
N THR A 141 11.89 9.51 3.53
CA THR A 141 11.32 10.20 4.70
C THR A 141 12.36 10.36 5.81
N ALA A 142 13.24 9.38 5.99
CA ALA A 142 14.38 9.48 6.91
C ALA A 142 15.32 10.66 6.57
N ARG A 143 15.63 10.89 5.29
CA ARG A 143 16.46 12.04 4.85
C ARG A 143 15.82 13.40 5.17
N PHE A 144 14.49 13.46 5.25
CA PHE A 144 13.79 14.67 5.68
C PHE A 144 13.75 14.84 7.22
N GLY A 145 14.34 13.93 7.99
CA GLY A 145 14.36 13.97 9.45
C GLY A 145 13.08 13.44 10.08
N SER A 146 12.40 12.51 9.41
CA SER A 146 11.12 11.94 9.84
C SER A 146 11.24 10.44 10.10
N ALA A 147 10.79 10.00 11.27
CA ALA A 147 10.80 8.61 11.69
C ALA A 147 9.39 8.01 11.63
N LEU A 148 9.27 6.76 11.17
CA LEU A 148 8.01 6.02 11.15
C LEU A 148 7.72 5.48 12.56
N VAL A 149 6.50 5.69 13.03
CA VAL A 149 6.00 5.20 14.33
C VAL A 149 4.61 4.60 14.15
N PRO A 150 4.14 3.71 15.06
CA PRO A 150 2.82 3.08 14.92
C PRO A 150 1.68 4.08 14.71
N GLU A 151 1.78 5.26 15.31
CA GLU A 151 0.79 6.33 15.25
C GLU A 151 0.88 7.20 13.99
N GLY A 152 1.93 7.04 13.16
CA GLY A 152 2.15 7.85 11.97
C GLY A 152 3.62 8.23 11.77
N VAL A 153 3.89 9.54 11.71
CA VAL A 153 5.23 10.07 11.42
C VAL A 153 5.68 11.02 12.52
N LEU A 154 6.85 10.73 13.12
CA LEU A 154 7.51 11.60 14.09
C LEU A 154 8.51 12.51 13.38
N LYS A 155 8.27 13.82 13.41
CA LYS A 155 9.13 14.83 12.79
C LYS A 155 10.25 15.25 13.75
N LEU A 156 11.44 14.65 13.62
CA LEU A 156 12.54 14.87 14.55
C LEU A 156 13.20 16.24 14.45
N LYS A 157 12.92 17.03 13.41
CA LYS A 157 13.39 18.43 13.30
C LYS A 157 12.57 19.42 14.15
N GLN A 158 11.46 19.00 14.76
CA GLN A 158 10.65 19.89 15.59
C GLN A 158 11.34 20.19 16.92
N ASN A 159 11.24 21.43 17.40
CA ASN A 159 11.85 21.87 18.67
C ASN A 159 11.36 21.06 19.89
N ALA A 160 10.13 20.54 19.85
CA ALA A 160 9.60 19.66 20.89
C ALA A 160 10.46 18.40 21.12
N MET A 161 11.24 17.99 20.12
CA MET A 161 12.13 16.83 20.20
C MET A 161 13.48 17.16 20.84
N ALA A 162 13.86 18.44 20.95
CA ALA A 162 15.20 18.84 21.39
C ALA A 162 15.57 18.40 22.82
N THR A 163 14.57 18.17 23.68
CA THR A 163 14.73 17.72 25.07
C THR A 163 14.00 16.41 25.36
N ASP A 164 13.45 15.74 24.35
CA ASP A 164 12.72 14.47 24.53
C ASP A 164 13.72 13.31 24.65
N GLU A 165 13.93 12.82 25.87
CA GLU A 165 14.85 11.72 26.16
C GLU A 165 14.28 10.33 25.83
N ARG A 166 13.03 10.23 25.38
CA ARG A 166 12.44 8.95 24.97
C ARG A 166 13.07 8.45 23.66
N PRO A 167 13.07 7.13 23.39
CA PRO A 167 13.40 6.61 22.06
C PRO A 167 12.32 6.97 21.04
N ILE A 168 12.57 6.75 19.75
CA ILE A 168 11.55 6.97 18.69
C ILE A 168 10.27 6.18 19.01
N ASP A 169 10.41 4.88 19.26
CA ASP A 169 9.31 3.98 19.63
C ASP A 169 9.82 3.02 20.73
N PRO A 170 9.29 3.09 21.97
CA PRO A 170 9.70 2.21 23.07
C PRO A 170 9.45 0.72 22.81
N SER A 171 8.51 0.37 21.93
CA SER A 171 8.23 -1.01 21.54
C SER A 171 9.18 -1.53 20.46
N CYS A 172 10.03 -0.67 19.89
CA CYS A 172 10.89 -1.01 18.77
C CYS A 172 12.22 -1.64 19.22
N PRO A 173 12.52 -2.88 18.81
CA PRO A 173 13.74 -3.56 19.22
C PRO A 173 14.98 -3.15 18.40
N CYS A 174 14.85 -2.18 17.49
CA CYS A 174 15.92 -1.80 16.57
C CYS A 174 17.08 -1.12 17.33
N MET A 175 18.29 -1.19 16.77
CA MET A 175 19.50 -0.60 17.35
C MET A 175 19.32 0.89 17.69
N VAL A 176 18.58 1.62 16.84
CA VAL A 176 18.39 3.07 17.01
C VAL A 176 17.53 3.38 18.23
N CYS A 177 16.40 2.67 18.40
CA CYS A 177 15.52 2.86 19.55
C CYS A 177 16.13 2.37 20.87
N LYS A 178 17.11 1.46 20.83
CA LYS A 178 17.81 0.98 22.02
C LYS A 178 18.89 1.93 22.52
N ASN A 179 19.52 2.68 21.62
CA ASN A 179 20.77 3.40 21.92
C ASN A 179 20.62 4.93 21.86
N TYR A 180 19.58 5.46 21.22
CA TYR A 180 19.47 6.90 20.98
C TYR A 180 18.10 7.45 21.40
N THR A 181 18.15 8.65 21.97
CA THR A 181 16.97 9.43 22.33
C THR A 181 16.51 10.31 21.17
N ARG A 182 15.26 10.76 21.19
CA ARG A 182 14.72 11.72 20.21
C ARG A 182 15.48 13.05 20.24
N ALA A 183 15.92 13.51 21.42
CA ALA A 183 16.78 14.68 21.60
C ALA A 183 18.12 14.57 20.89
N TYR A 184 18.79 13.42 21.06
CA TYR A 184 20.05 13.17 20.37
C TYR A 184 19.86 13.14 18.86
N LEU A 185 18.82 12.44 18.39
CA LEU A 185 18.50 12.36 16.96
C LEU A 185 18.08 13.71 16.39
N HIS A 186 17.36 14.56 17.12
CA HIS A 186 17.03 15.94 16.74
C HIS A 186 18.29 16.76 16.44
N CYS A 187 19.30 16.65 17.30
CA CYS A 187 20.60 17.30 17.09
C CYS A 187 21.31 16.76 15.84
N LEU A 188 21.31 15.45 15.62
CA LEU A 188 21.95 14.85 14.45
C LEU A 188 21.25 15.20 13.13
N VAL A 189 19.92 15.04 13.04
CA VAL A 189 19.19 15.25 11.77
C VAL A 189 19.23 16.71 11.27
N THR A 190 19.63 17.64 12.12
CA THR A 190 19.78 19.06 11.78
C THR A 190 21.20 19.44 11.38
N LYS A 191 22.21 18.62 11.73
CA LYS A 191 23.62 19.01 11.64
C LYS A 191 24.52 17.98 10.93
N ASP A 192 24.11 16.71 10.89
CA ASP A 192 24.98 15.62 10.47
C ASP A 192 24.23 14.56 9.61
N PRO A 193 24.80 14.12 8.48
CA PRO A 193 24.19 13.08 7.64
C PRO A 193 23.96 11.75 8.37
N MET A 194 24.69 11.43 9.44
CA MET A 194 24.47 10.27 10.31
C MET A 194 23.04 10.20 10.84
N GLY A 195 22.40 11.35 11.08
CA GLY A 195 20.99 11.39 11.46
C GLY A 195 20.09 10.69 10.44
N SER A 196 20.31 10.94 9.15
CA SER A 196 19.53 10.30 8.08
C SER A 196 19.80 8.80 7.94
N GLN A 197 21.02 8.35 8.25
CA GLN A 197 21.37 6.93 8.23
C GLN A 197 20.70 6.17 9.38
N LEU A 198 20.75 6.72 10.60
CA LEU A 198 20.07 6.15 11.76
C LEU A 198 18.55 6.10 11.54
N LEU A 199 17.95 7.18 11.03
CA LEU A 199 16.52 7.16 10.71
C LEU A 199 16.18 6.17 9.60
N SER A 200 17.05 5.99 8.60
CA SER A 200 16.83 4.99 7.55
C SER A 200 16.84 3.58 8.14
N TYR A 201 17.77 3.27 9.04
CA TYR A 201 17.81 1.99 9.76
C TYR A 201 16.51 1.76 10.55
N HIS A 202 16.06 2.76 11.32
CA HIS A 202 14.81 2.67 12.08
C HIS A 202 13.60 2.47 11.16
N ASN A 203 13.45 3.29 10.12
CA ASN A 203 12.31 3.23 9.21
C ASN A 203 12.24 1.90 8.45
N LEU A 204 13.37 1.36 8.00
CA LEU A 204 13.42 0.04 7.37
C LEU A 204 13.06 -1.06 8.37
N SER A 205 13.55 -0.97 9.61
CA SER A 205 13.18 -1.91 10.68
C SER A 205 11.68 -1.84 11.00
N PHE A 206 11.07 -0.66 10.95
CA PHE A 206 9.63 -0.49 11.13
C PHE A 206 8.85 -1.20 10.02
N MET A 207 9.20 -0.95 8.74
CA MET A 207 8.52 -1.58 7.61
C MET A 207 8.66 -3.11 7.64
N ALA A 208 9.86 -3.63 7.96
CA ALA A 208 10.07 -5.07 8.07
C ALA A 208 9.27 -5.71 9.21
N ARG A 209 9.07 -5.00 10.33
CA ARG A 209 8.19 -5.44 11.42
C ARG A 209 6.73 -5.43 10.99
N LEU A 210 6.28 -4.35 10.34
CA LEU A 210 4.92 -4.25 9.82
C LEU A 210 4.59 -5.43 8.89
N SER A 211 5.47 -5.73 7.92
CA SER A 211 5.30 -6.87 7.02
C SER A 211 5.26 -8.21 7.77
N ARG A 212 6.09 -8.38 8.80
CA ARG A 212 6.10 -9.60 9.63
C ARG A 212 4.81 -9.74 10.43
N ASP A 213 4.38 -8.69 11.12
CA ASP A 213 3.19 -8.73 11.97
C ASP A 213 1.93 -8.95 11.13
N LEU A 214 1.90 -8.35 9.92
CA LEU A 214 0.91 -8.59 8.90
C LEU A 214 0.88 -10.08 8.51
N HIS A 215 2.02 -10.64 8.11
CA HIS A 215 2.14 -12.05 7.72
C HIS A 215 1.71 -13.00 8.86
N MET A 216 2.19 -12.76 10.07
CA MET A 216 1.84 -13.58 11.24
C MET A 216 0.34 -13.51 11.55
N SER A 217 -0.29 -12.35 11.40
CA SER A 217 -1.73 -12.22 11.62
C SER A 217 -2.57 -13.03 10.62
N ILE A 218 -2.08 -13.22 9.39
CA ILE A 218 -2.71 -14.09 8.39
C ILE A 218 -2.56 -15.55 8.81
N LEU A 219 -1.36 -15.99 9.17
CA LEU A 219 -1.11 -17.37 9.62
C LEU A 219 -1.92 -17.74 10.87
N GLU A 220 -2.10 -16.80 11.78
CA GLU A 220 -2.85 -16.99 13.02
C GLU A 220 -4.38 -16.78 12.85
N GLY A 221 -4.85 -16.46 11.64
CA GLY A 221 -6.28 -16.26 11.35
C GLY A 221 -6.90 -15.02 12.02
N ARG A 222 -6.08 -14.04 12.39
CA ARG A 222 -6.47 -12.79 13.09
C ARG A 222 -6.19 -11.51 12.27
N PHE A 223 -6.11 -11.65 10.95
CA PHE A 223 -5.82 -10.54 10.06
C PHE A 223 -6.87 -9.40 10.15
N PRO A 224 -8.19 -9.66 10.20
CA PRO A 224 -9.18 -8.60 10.39
C PRO A 224 -8.97 -7.79 11.68
N GLU A 225 -8.62 -8.45 12.78
CA GLU A 225 -8.34 -7.83 14.08
C GLU A 225 -7.08 -6.97 14.02
N PHE A 226 -6.04 -7.47 13.34
CA PHE A 226 -4.81 -6.73 13.07
C PHE A 226 -5.10 -5.43 12.30
N VAL A 227 -5.86 -5.50 11.20
CA VAL A 227 -6.22 -4.32 10.38
C VAL A 227 -7.00 -3.30 11.22
N ARG A 228 -8.02 -3.73 11.98
CA ARG A 228 -8.79 -2.84 12.85
C ARG A 228 -7.91 -2.19 13.92
N GLY A 229 -7.00 -2.97 14.52
CA GLY A 229 -6.04 -2.48 15.51
C GLY A 229 -5.10 -1.43 14.91
N PHE A 230 -4.54 -1.70 13.74
CA PHE A 230 -3.68 -0.78 13.00
C PHE A 230 -4.39 0.54 12.69
N LEU A 231 -5.59 0.48 12.12
CA LEU A 231 -6.38 1.67 11.79
C LEU A 231 -6.74 2.51 13.03
N ARG A 232 -7.04 1.86 14.15
CA ARG A 232 -7.29 2.55 15.43
C ARG A 232 -6.07 3.32 15.92
N VAL A 233 -4.88 2.74 15.83
CA VAL A 233 -3.63 3.40 16.27
C VAL A 233 -3.30 4.58 15.35
N GLN A 234 -3.40 4.39 14.03
CA GLN A 234 -3.16 5.45 13.04
C GLN A 234 -4.15 6.62 13.16
N SER A 235 -5.41 6.36 13.56
CA SER A 235 -6.41 7.40 13.77
C SER A 235 -6.31 8.11 15.13
N SER A 236 -5.62 7.51 16.12
CA SER A 236 -5.51 8.05 17.49
C SER A 236 -4.69 9.35 17.57
N GLN A 237 -3.86 9.67 16.56
CA GLN A 237 -3.19 10.97 16.45
C GLN A 237 -4.14 12.15 16.12
N ARG A 238 -5.43 11.91 15.82
CA ARG A 238 -6.41 12.96 15.51
C ARG A 238 -7.32 13.38 16.68
N VAL A 239 -7.09 12.93 17.92
CA VAL A 239 -8.02 13.16 19.07
C VAL A 239 -7.56 14.24 20.08
N THR A 240 -6.50 15.00 19.82
CA THR A 240 -6.14 16.15 20.68
C THR A 240 -6.00 17.43 19.89
N CYS A 241 -7.11 17.95 19.34
CA CYS A 241 -7.31 19.39 19.19
C CYS A 241 -8.82 19.72 19.11
N GLN A 242 -9.18 20.73 19.88
CA GLN A 242 -10.53 21.19 20.28
C GLN A 242 -11.60 21.22 19.17
N SER A 243 -12.69 20.50 19.39
CA SER A 243 -14.08 20.99 19.26
C SER A 243 -15.04 19.90 19.75
N GLY A 244 -15.92 20.27 20.67
CA GLY A 244 -16.86 19.35 21.32
C GLY A 244 -17.84 18.73 20.31
N PHE A 245 -17.69 17.44 20.05
CA PHE A 245 -18.76 16.62 19.49
C PHE A 245 -18.60 15.17 19.96
N THR A 246 -19.32 14.81 21.02
CA THR A 246 -19.54 13.42 21.43
C THR A 246 -20.61 12.81 20.54
N MET A 247 -20.29 11.74 19.81
CA MET A 247 -21.31 10.90 19.18
C MET A 247 -21.37 9.53 19.86
N GLN A 248 -22.55 9.27 20.41
CA GLN A 248 -22.92 8.13 21.24
C GLN A 248 -22.99 6.84 20.40
N TRP A 249 -22.31 5.78 20.86
CA TRP A 249 -22.41 4.44 20.29
C TRP A 249 -23.78 3.82 20.62
N ARG A 250 -24.57 3.43 19.62
CA ARG A 250 -25.67 2.45 19.80
C ARG A 250 -25.32 1.18 19.03
N SER A 251 -25.16 0.10 19.78
CA SER A 251 -25.00 -1.25 19.25
C SER A 251 -26.35 -1.73 18.67
N PRO A 252 -26.42 -2.31 17.46
CA PRO A 252 -27.67 -2.86 16.97
C PRO A 252 -27.79 -4.32 17.44
N ALA A 253 -28.56 -4.52 18.52
CA ALA A 253 -29.27 -5.77 18.75
C ALA A 253 -30.69 -5.62 18.20
N SER A 254 -31.11 -6.62 17.41
CA SER A 254 -32.49 -6.95 17.00
C SER A 254 -33.39 -5.82 16.48
N THR A 255 -33.66 -5.78 15.18
CA THR A 255 -34.98 -6.11 14.62
C THR A 255 -34.98 -5.94 13.09
N TYR A 256 -35.36 -7.01 12.41
CA TYR A 256 -35.66 -7.04 10.99
C TYR A 256 -37.07 -6.48 10.78
N ARG A 257 -37.22 -5.37 10.03
CA ARG A 257 -38.47 -5.06 9.31
C ARG A 257 -38.23 -4.09 8.15
N SER A 258 -38.36 -4.66 6.95
CA SER A 258 -38.69 -4.09 5.64
C SER A 258 -38.75 -2.55 5.48
N ALA A 259 -37.80 -2.01 4.72
CA ALA A 259 -38.03 -1.00 3.68
C ALA A 259 -36.81 -1.00 2.74
N ALA A 260 -37.00 -1.39 1.47
CA ALA A 260 -35.94 -1.41 0.48
C ALA A 260 -35.72 -0.02 -0.16
N PRO A 261 -34.48 0.46 -0.31
CA PRO A 261 -34.12 1.42 -1.33
C PRO A 261 -33.44 0.74 -2.53
N ARG A 262 -33.65 1.32 -3.71
CA ARG A 262 -33.19 0.90 -5.03
C ARG A 262 -31.64 0.87 -5.14
N PRO A 263 -31.06 0.02 -6.02
CA PRO A 263 -29.64 -0.26 -6.03
C PRO A 263 -28.84 0.87 -6.68
N THR A 264 -27.91 1.47 -5.92
CA THR A 264 -26.73 2.14 -6.47
C THR A 264 -25.58 1.15 -6.51
N ALA A 265 -24.77 1.22 -7.57
CA ALA A 265 -23.87 0.16 -8.05
C ALA A 265 -22.63 -0.15 -7.18
N SER A 266 -22.69 -0.05 -5.85
CA SER A 266 -21.53 -0.29 -4.97
C SER A 266 -21.59 -1.58 -4.15
N MET A 267 -22.76 -2.17 -3.86
CA MET A 267 -22.85 -3.35 -2.98
C MET A 267 -22.57 -4.70 -3.67
N THR A 268 -22.77 -4.81 -4.98
CA THR A 268 -22.67 -6.10 -5.69
C THR A 268 -21.21 -6.56 -5.88
N GLN A 269 -20.24 -5.64 -5.91
CA GLN A 269 -18.81 -5.95 -6.10
C GLN A 269 -18.08 -6.34 -4.81
N TRP A 270 -18.52 -5.90 -3.62
CA TRP A 270 -17.89 -6.30 -2.34
C TRP A 270 -18.36 -7.67 -1.82
N ARG A 271 -19.49 -8.18 -2.34
CA ARG A 271 -19.89 -9.58 -2.16
C ARG A 271 -18.88 -10.56 -2.77
N LEU A 272 -18.15 -10.15 -3.82
CA LEU A 272 -17.05 -10.93 -4.40
C LEU A 272 -15.84 -10.99 -3.46
N LEU A 273 -15.43 -9.89 -2.81
CA LEU A 273 -14.39 -9.92 -1.77
C LEU A 273 -14.74 -10.86 -0.61
N ALA A 274 -16.01 -10.88 -0.20
CA ALA A 274 -16.51 -11.82 0.80
C ALA A 274 -16.62 -13.26 0.29
N SER A 275 -16.60 -13.50 -1.02
CA SER A 275 -16.54 -14.85 -1.62
C SER A 275 -15.12 -15.37 -1.76
N THR A 276 -14.14 -14.51 -2.10
CA THR A 276 -12.72 -14.87 -2.23
C THR A 276 -12.09 -15.13 -0.85
N TYR A 277 -12.52 -14.42 0.19
CA TYR A 277 -12.15 -14.74 1.57
C TYR A 277 -12.85 -16.01 2.10
N ARG A 278 -14.06 -16.33 1.59
CA ARG A 278 -14.78 -17.57 1.92
C ARG A 278 -14.17 -18.81 1.27
N SER A 279 -13.58 -18.69 0.08
CA SER A 279 -12.91 -19.82 -0.60
C SER A 279 -11.56 -20.16 0.02
N SER A 280 -10.84 -19.18 0.59
CA SER A 280 -9.55 -19.38 1.27
C SER A 280 -9.69 -19.84 2.73
N ALA A 281 -10.75 -19.43 3.43
CA ALA A 281 -11.04 -19.89 4.79
C ALA A 281 -12.11 -20.99 4.79
N ARG A 282 -11.69 -22.27 4.77
CA ARG A 282 -12.58 -23.40 5.14
C ARG A 282 -12.93 -23.34 6.64
N ARG A 283 -13.70 -22.34 7.08
CA ARG A 283 -14.38 -22.32 8.39
C ARG A 283 -15.72 -21.56 8.26
N PRO A 284 -16.85 -22.16 8.70
CA PRO A 284 -18.18 -21.57 8.57
C PRO A 284 -18.43 -20.30 9.42
N ASP A 285 -17.47 -19.87 10.24
CA ASP A 285 -17.66 -18.83 11.27
C ASP A 285 -16.78 -17.57 11.09
N ALA A 286 -16.26 -17.28 9.89
CA ALA A 286 -15.44 -16.08 9.67
C ALA A 286 -16.28 -14.78 9.73
N PRO A 287 -15.92 -13.77 10.56
CA PRO A 287 -16.68 -12.53 10.66
C PRO A 287 -16.65 -11.71 9.36
N ASP A 288 -17.83 -11.24 8.92
CA ASP A 288 -18.16 -10.55 7.67
C ASP A 288 -17.02 -9.70 7.05
N ALA A 289 -16.38 -10.23 6.00
CA ALA A 289 -15.44 -9.48 5.14
C ALA A 289 -16.07 -8.22 4.53
N GLU A 290 -17.40 -8.21 4.33
CA GLU A 290 -18.17 -7.06 3.87
C GLU A 290 -18.16 -5.91 4.90
N ARG A 291 -18.17 -6.24 6.21
CA ARG A 291 -18.02 -5.25 7.30
C ARG A 291 -16.59 -4.74 7.41
N LEU A 292 -15.59 -5.57 7.12
CA LEU A 292 -14.19 -5.12 7.12
C LEU A 292 -13.92 -4.16 5.94
N GLY A 293 -14.42 -4.48 4.74
CA GLY A 293 -14.35 -3.57 3.58
C GLY A 293 -15.05 -2.24 3.83
N ALA A 294 -16.28 -2.29 4.37
CA ALA A 294 -17.01 -1.07 4.75
C ALA A 294 -16.32 -0.28 5.88
N PHE A 295 -15.71 -0.95 6.86
CA PHE A 295 -14.95 -0.31 7.94
C PHE A 295 -13.66 0.35 7.43
N ILE A 296 -12.93 -0.32 6.54
CA ILE A 296 -11.74 0.25 5.89
C ILE A 296 -12.15 1.51 5.16
N MET A 297 -13.18 1.46 4.30
CA MET A 297 -13.68 2.61 3.54
C MET A 297 -14.18 3.76 4.42
N ASP A 298 -15.07 3.53 5.40
CA ASP A 298 -15.58 4.61 6.27
C ASP A 298 -14.43 5.23 7.10
N THR A 299 -13.43 4.44 7.49
CA THR A 299 -12.26 4.97 8.21
C THR A 299 -11.32 5.74 7.28
N THR A 300 -11.13 5.31 6.03
CA THR A 300 -10.20 5.99 5.09
C THR A 300 -10.80 7.22 4.43
N VAL A 301 -12.09 7.22 4.09
CA VAL A 301 -12.80 8.41 3.59
C VAL A 301 -12.74 9.54 4.63
N ARG A 302 -12.92 9.23 5.93
CA ARG A 302 -12.74 10.21 7.02
C ARG A 302 -11.29 10.67 7.20
N ILE A 303 -10.32 9.90 6.72
CA ILE A 303 -8.90 10.29 6.76
C ILE A 303 -8.60 11.31 5.64
N ASP A 304 -9.12 11.07 4.43
CA ASP A 304 -8.82 11.83 3.21
C ASP A 304 -9.54 13.19 3.11
N ASP A 305 -10.78 13.29 3.60
CA ASP A 305 -11.59 14.54 3.62
C ASP A 305 -10.98 15.70 4.43
N ARG A 306 -9.81 15.52 5.07
CA ARG A 306 -9.16 16.53 5.93
C ARG A 306 -7.70 16.85 5.61
N GLU A 307 -7.09 16.24 4.59
CA GLU A 307 -5.75 16.64 4.07
C GLU A 307 -5.84 17.75 2.99
N GLY A 308 -6.99 18.44 2.90
CA GLY A 308 -7.13 19.65 2.08
C GLY A 308 -6.41 20.85 2.71
N LEU A 309 -5.09 20.98 2.51
CA LEU A 309 -4.35 22.20 2.80
C LEU A 309 -3.55 22.69 1.58
N SER A 310 -4.04 23.83 1.06
CA SER A 310 -3.41 24.82 0.17
C SER A 310 -2.83 24.35 -1.18
N ARG A 311 -3.66 24.46 -2.23
CA ARG A 311 -3.18 24.73 -3.60
C ARG A 311 -2.54 26.12 -3.64
N GLY A 312 -1.24 26.20 -3.42
CA GLY A 312 -0.43 27.36 -3.80
C GLY A 312 0.09 27.15 -5.21
N SER A 313 -0.43 27.93 -6.15
CA SER A 313 0.06 28.02 -7.53
C SER A 313 1.35 28.84 -7.55
N ASP A 314 2.49 28.20 -7.81
CA ASP A 314 3.70 28.90 -8.24
C ASP A 314 4.45 28.05 -9.30
N PRO A 315 4.37 28.41 -10.59
CA PRO A 315 5.07 27.72 -11.67
C PRO A 315 6.43 28.38 -11.90
N SER A 316 7.41 27.98 -11.11
CA SER A 316 8.82 28.12 -11.45
C SER A 316 9.55 26.89 -10.92
N TYR A 317 10.71 26.55 -11.48
CA TYR A 317 11.49 25.32 -11.21
C TYR A 317 11.13 24.09 -12.07
N LEU A 318 11.31 24.26 -13.38
CA LEU A 318 11.84 23.23 -14.28
C LEU A 318 12.98 23.84 -15.10
N THR A 319 14.22 23.64 -14.63
CA THR A 319 15.46 23.65 -15.41
C THR A 319 16.43 22.65 -14.80
#